data_AF-A0A4V2ZS25-F1
#
_entry.id   AF-A0A4V2ZS25-F1
#
_cell.length_a   1.000
_cell.length_b   1.000
_cell.length_c   1.000
_cell.angle_alpha   90.00
_cell.angle_beta   90.00
_cell.angle_gamma   90.00
#
_symmetry.space_group_name_H-M   'P 1'
#
loop_
_entity.id
_entity.type
_entity.pdbx_description
1 polymer ?
#
loop_
_entity_poly.entity_id
_entity_poly.type
_entity_poly.pdbx_seq_one_letter_code
_entity_poly.pdbx_strand_id
1 'polypeptide(L)'
;MVTRDPERQLLAGPTAYALMRMRIRNTTTTTLAFLAIMGVLNVSRIPLLWLMYTAAAGMLVSRFSVAFLVIYVAIKTKAEEEAGYTTLQHGDRKLEQRDPYLGRVVRGPGEDYLEPAQFSAALQAAKAEADRQEPQRR
;
A
#
# COMPACT_ATOMS: atom_id res chain seq x y z
N MET A 1 7.27 -25.40 -15.94
CA MET A 1 8.08 -24.80 -14.85
C MET A 1 7.83 -23.31 -14.87
N VAL A 2 7.12 -22.75 -13.89
CA VAL A 2 6.89 -21.29 -13.81
C VAL A 2 8.22 -20.66 -13.45
N THR A 3 8.88 -20.05 -14.44
CA THR A 3 10.04 -19.19 -14.21
C THR A 3 9.57 -18.05 -13.32
N ARG A 4 9.85 -18.14 -12.02
CA ARG A 4 9.83 -16.98 -11.12
C ARG A 4 10.78 -15.99 -11.75
N ASP A 5 10.23 -14.97 -12.40
CA ASP A 5 11.00 -13.94 -13.06
C ASP A 5 11.85 -13.24 -11.99
N PRO A 6 13.17 -13.52 -11.92
CA PRO A 6 14.04 -12.93 -10.90
C PRO A 6 14.27 -11.43 -11.17
N GLU A 7 13.77 -10.94 -12.31
CA GLU A 7 13.91 -9.58 -12.81
C GLU A 7 12.63 -8.74 -12.72
N ARG A 8 11.58 -9.15 -11.97
CA ARG A 8 10.62 -8.15 -11.46
C ARG A 8 11.34 -7.26 -10.47
N GLN A 9 12.10 -6.29 -10.99
CA GLN A 9 12.81 -5.27 -10.22
C GLN A 9 11.79 -4.55 -9.36
N LEU A 10 11.78 -4.90 -8.08
CA LEU A 10 11.04 -4.16 -7.07
C LEU A 10 11.53 -2.71 -7.14
N LEU A 11 10.58 -1.78 -7.18
CA LEU A 11 10.89 -0.35 -7.22
C LEU A 11 11.84 0.00 -6.07
N ALA A 12 12.94 0.65 -6.41
CA ALA A 12 13.92 1.07 -5.43
C ALA A 12 13.30 2.03 -4.39
N GLY A 13 13.71 1.85 -3.13
CA GLY A 13 13.32 2.68 -2.00
C GLY A 13 12.29 2.05 -1.06
N PRO A 14 11.75 2.82 -0.12
CA PRO A 14 10.79 2.32 0.86
C PRO A 14 9.48 1.91 0.18
N THR A 15 8.95 0.75 0.58
CA THR A 15 7.67 0.22 0.10
C THR A 15 6.50 1.09 0.55
N ALA A 16 5.37 1.03 -0.17
CA ALA A 16 4.15 1.74 0.20
C ALA A 16 3.70 1.39 1.63
N TYR A 17 3.85 0.13 2.05
CA TYR A 17 3.63 -0.30 3.44
C TYR A 17 4.55 0.41 4.45
N ALA A 18 5.85 0.47 4.18
CA ALA A 18 6.80 1.13 5.06
C ALA A 18 6.48 2.63 5.22
N LEU A 19 6.08 3.28 4.13
CA LEU A 19 5.66 4.69 4.13
C LEU A 19 4.35 4.91 4.89
N MET A 20 3.37 4.02 4.75
CA MET A 20 2.13 4.04 5.52
C MET A 20 2.42 3.91 7.03
N ARG A 21 3.33 3.01 7.41
CA ARG A 21 3.76 2.84 8.80
C ARG A 21 4.53 4.05 9.32
N MET A 22 5.39 4.66 8.50
CA MET A 22 6.07 5.92 8.84
C MET A 22 5.07 7.05 9.04
N ARG A 23 4.05 7.16 8.19
CA ARG A 23 2.96 8.13 8.35
C ARG A 23 2.27 7.98 9.69
N ILE A 24 1.87 6.75 10.06
CA ILE A 24 1.20 6.48 11.34
C ILE A 24 2.11 6.88 12.50
N ARG A 25 3.37 6.43 12.52
CA ARG A 25 4.33 6.77 13.57
C ARG A 25 4.56 8.28 13.68
N ASN A 26 4.69 8.97 12.54
CA ASN A 26 4.87 10.42 12.52
C ASN A 26 3.63 11.14 13.09
N THR A 27 2.41 10.73 12.70
CA THR A 27 1.18 11.32 13.25
C THR A 27 1.04 11.07 14.75
N THR A 28 1.35 9.87 15.24
CA THR A 28 1.27 9.56 16.67
C THR A 28 2.29 10.34 17.47
N THR A 29 3.55 10.39 17.02
CA THR A 29 4.63 11.11 17.71
C THR A 29 4.40 12.61 17.73
N THR A 30 3.99 13.21 16.60
CA THR A 30 3.65 14.64 16.54
C THR A 30 2.45 14.99 17.43
N THR A 31 1.41 14.15 17.46
CA THR A 31 0.25 14.36 18.35
C THR A 31 0.64 14.28 19.82
N LEU A 32 1.44 13.29 20.22
CA LEU A 32 1.92 13.15 21.59
C LEU A 32 2.82 14.31 22.01
N ALA A 33 3.75 14.72 21.15
CA ALA A 33 4.61 15.87 21.40
C ALA A 33 3.80 17.16 21.55
N PHE A 34 2.79 17.36 20.69
CA PHE A 34 1.90 18.51 20.76
C PHE A 34 1.10 18.54 22.08
N LEU A 35 0.54 17.40 22.49
CA LEU A 35 -0.18 17.28 23.77
C LEU A 35 0.74 17.57 24.96
N ALA A 36 1.97 17.06 24.94
CA ALA A 36 2.94 17.31 26.00
C ALA A 36 3.31 18.81 26.09
N ILE A 37 3.59 19.45 24.95
CA ILE A 37 3.91 20.89 24.89
C ILE A 37 2.72 21.70 25.42
N MET A 38 1.50 21.40 24.97
CA MET A 38 0.29 22.10 25.43
C MET A 38 0.07 21.91 26.94
N GLY A 39 0.34 20.72 27.48
CA GLY A 39 0.29 20.45 28.91
C GLY A 39 1.28 21.32 29.71
N VAL A 40 2.53 21.39 29.26
CA VAL A 40 3.57 22.23 29.91
C VAL A 40 3.20 23.71 29.84
N LEU A 41 2.73 24.20 28.68
CA LEU A 41 2.33 25.59 28.50
C LEU A 41 1.14 25.97 29.41
N ASN A 42 0.18 25.04 29.57
CA ASN A 42 -0.97 25.23 30.45
C ASN A 42 -0.57 25.31 31.93
N VAL A 43 0.31 24.42 32.40
CA VAL A 43 0.83 24.45 33.78
C VAL A 43 1.64 25.73 34.06
N SER A 44 2.33 26.24 33.04
CA SER A 44 3.19 27.44 33.14
C SER A 44 2.40 28.76 33.16
N ARG A 45 1.06 28.73 33.11
CA ARG A 45 0.17 29.92 33.10
C ARG A 45 0.53 30.96 32.04
N ILE A 46 0.99 30.49 30.89
CA ILE A 46 1.35 31.36 29.75
C ILE A 46 0.08 32.04 29.21
N PRO A 47 0.17 33.30 28.72
CA PRO A 47 -1.00 33.99 28.18
C PRO A 47 -1.64 33.21 27.04
N LEU A 48 -2.96 33.12 27.04
CA LEU A 48 -3.75 32.33 26.09
C LEU A 48 -3.40 32.63 24.62
N LEU A 49 -3.10 33.88 24.30
CA LEU A 49 -2.67 34.31 22.96
C LEU A 49 -1.41 33.58 22.46
N TRP A 50 -0.38 33.44 23.29
CA TRP A 50 0.85 32.73 22.95
C TRP A 50 0.60 31.24 22.74
N LEU A 51 -0.29 30.68 23.55
CA LEU A 51 -0.73 29.29 23.45
C LEU A 51 -1.49 29.05 22.13
N MET A 52 -2.31 30.01 21.68
CA MET A 52 -2.99 29.94 20.38
C MET A 52 -2.03 30.05 19.19
N TYR A 53 -1.03 30.96 19.22
CA TYR A 53 -0.07 31.10 18.12
C TYR A 53 0.83 29.87 17.97
N THR A 54 1.33 29.32 19.08
CA THR A 54 2.15 28.10 19.08
C THR A 54 1.34 26.88 18.63
N ALA A 55 0.08 26.77 19.06
CA ALA A 55 -0.84 25.76 18.59
C ALA A 55 -1.09 25.86 17.08
N ALA A 56 -1.39 27.06 16.59
CA ALA A 56 -1.65 27.31 15.17
C ALA A 56 -0.43 26.99 14.29
N ALA A 57 0.76 27.42 14.71
CA ALA A 57 2.01 27.13 14.00
C ALA A 57 2.30 25.61 13.97
N GLY A 58 2.13 24.91 15.10
CA GLY A 58 2.33 23.47 15.17
C GLY A 58 1.32 22.68 14.31
N MET A 59 0.05 23.11 14.29
CA MET A 59 -0.98 22.54 13.41
C MET A 59 -0.64 22.75 11.93
N LEU A 60 -0.09 23.91 11.55
CA LEU A 60 0.28 24.18 10.17
C LEU A 60 1.42 23.25 9.71
N VAL A 61 2.50 23.18 10.50
CA VAL A 61 3.67 22.34 10.19
C VAL A 61 3.31 20.86 10.13
N SER A 62 2.53 20.37 11.09
CA SER A 62 2.08 18.97 11.10
C SER A 62 1.20 18.64 9.89
N ARG A 63 0.30 19.55 9.47
CA ARG A 63 -0.51 19.37 8.26
C ARG A 63 0.35 19.22 7.01
N PHE A 64 1.38 20.04 6.84
CA PHE A 64 2.29 19.92 5.68
C PHE A 64 3.03 18.58 5.68
N SER A 65 3.55 18.15 6.83
CA SER A 65 4.24 16.86 6.95
C SER A 65 3.33 15.69 6.61
N VAL A 66 2.08 15.69 7.11
CA VAL A 66 1.10 14.65 6.82
C VAL A 66 0.67 14.68 5.36
N ALA A 67 0.41 15.86 4.79
CA ALA A 67 0.03 16.00 3.38
C ALA A 67 1.13 15.46 2.45
N PHE A 68 2.39 15.79 2.72
CA PHE A 68 3.53 15.26 1.98
C PHE A 68 3.59 13.73 2.04
N LEU A 69 3.46 13.14 3.23
CA LEU A 69 3.45 11.68 3.42
C LEU A 69 2.27 11.01 2.70
N VAL A 70 1.08 11.62 2.71
CA VAL A 70 -0.10 11.09 2.01
C VAL A 70 0.13 11.07 0.51
N ILE A 71 0.63 12.18 -0.06
CA ILE A 71 0.93 12.27 -1.50
C ILE A 71 2.01 11.27 -1.88
N TYR A 72 3.08 11.16 -1.07
CA TYR A 72 4.18 10.25 -1.35
C TYR A 72 3.75 8.77 -1.28
N VAL A 73 2.92 8.40 -0.31
CA VAL A 73 2.30 7.06 -0.24
C VAL A 73 1.44 6.80 -1.48
N ALA A 74 0.62 7.76 -1.91
CA ALA A 74 -0.25 7.60 -3.08
C ALA A 74 0.57 7.40 -4.37
N ILE A 75 1.61 8.19 -4.58
CA ILE A 75 2.53 8.06 -5.73
C ILE A 75 3.19 6.68 -5.73
N LYS A 76 3.75 6.25 -4.58
CA LYS A 76 4.39 4.94 -4.49
C LYS A 76 3.42 3.79 -4.65
N THR A 77 2.20 3.90 -4.12
CA THR A 77 1.15 2.89 -4.30
C THR A 77 0.79 2.73 -5.78
N LYS A 78 0.60 3.83 -6.50
CA LYS A 78 0.33 3.80 -7.94
C LYS A 78 1.49 3.20 -8.73
N ALA A 79 2.73 3.53 -8.35
CA ALA A 79 3.92 2.97 -8.99
C ALA A 79 4.04 1.45 -8.74
N GLU A 80 3.76 0.96 -7.53
CA GLU A 80 3.71 -0.49 -7.25
C GLU A 80 2.62 -1.17 -8.09
N GLU A 81 1.41 -0.58 -8.13
CA GLU A 81 0.29 -1.10 -8.94
C GLU A 81 0.65 -1.16 -10.43
N GLU A 82 1.30 -0.14 -10.99
CA GLU A 82 1.79 -0.11 -12.38
C GLU A 82 2.91 -1.15 -12.63
N ALA A 83 3.72 -1.47 -11.62
CA ALA A 83 4.70 -2.55 -11.67
C ALA A 83 4.09 -3.95 -11.48
N GLY A 84 2.76 -4.05 -11.30
CA GLY A 84 2.03 -5.31 -11.21
C GLY A 84 2.19 -6.04 -9.87
N TYR A 85 2.49 -5.30 -8.80
CA TYR A 85 2.52 -5.82 -7.43
C TYR A 85 2.01 -4.78 -6.43
N THR A 86 1.77 -5.17 -5.18
CA THR A 86 1.38 -4.23 -4.13
C THR A 86 1.92 -4.73 -2.81
N THR A 87 2.40 -3.82 -1.97
CA THR A 87 2.87 -4.15 -0.62
C THR A 87 1.84 -3.85 0.46
N LEU A 88 0.70 -3.25 0.10
CA LEU A 88 -0.38 -2.92 1.03
C LEU A 88 -1.22 -4.16 1.33
N GLN A 89 -1.49 -4.45 2.61
CA GLN A 89 -2.27 -5.61 3.06
C GLN A 89 -3.67 -5.77 2.44
N HIS A 90 -4.25 -4.70 1.90
CA HIS A 90 -5.58 -4.71 1.28
C HIS A 90 -5.52 -4.24 -0.19
N GLY A 91 -4.32 -4.05 -0.74
CA GLY A 91 -4.11 -3.60 -2.12
C GLY A 91 -4.31 -4.70 -3.15
N ASP A 92 -4.29 -5.97 -2.72
CA ASP A 92 -4.30 -7.16 -3.58
C ASP A 92 -5.51 -7.23 -4.52
N ARG A 93 -6.64 -6.61 -4.15
CA ARG A 93 -7.82 -6.51 -5.02
C ARG A 93 -7.62 -5.62 -6.24
N LYS A 94 -6.64 -4.71 -6.20
CA LYS A 94 -6.38 -3.77 -7.29
C LYS A 94 -5.47 -4.34 -8.38
N LEU A 95 -4.91 -5.52 -8.15
CA LEU A 95 -4.05 -6.20 -9.12
C LEU A 95 -4.84 -7.23 -9.92
N GLU A 96 -4.43 -7.42 -11.17
CA GLU A 96 -4.83 -8.56 -11.96
C GLU A 96 -4.36 -9.86 -11.29
N GLN A 97 -5.26 -10.83 -11.14
CA GLN A 97 -4.89 -12.18 -10.74
C GLN A 97 -4.76 -13.02 -12.00
N ARG A 98 -3.58 -13.60 -12.24
CA ARG A 98 -3.31 -14.43 -13.42
C ARG A 98 -3.13 -15.89 -13.06
N ASP A 99 -3.51 -16.77 -13.96
CA ASP A 99 -3.31 -18.21 -13.81
C ASP A 99 -1.81 -18.55 -14.01
N PRO A 100 -1.25 -19.51 -13.24
CA PRO A 100 0.17 -19.86 -13.27
C PRO A 100 0.58 -20.76 -14.46
N TYR A 101 -0.35 -21.39 -15.16
CA TYR A 101 -0.12 -22.33 -16.25
C TYR A 101 -0.17 -21.64 -17.63
N LEU A 102 -1.21 -20.87 -17.93
CA LEU A 102 -1.41 -20.21 -19.23
C LEU A 102 -1.19 -18.68 -19.15
N GLY A 103 -1.04 -18.11 -17.96
CA GLY A 103 -0.87 -16.67 -17.77
C GLY A 103 -2.12 -15.84 -18.07
N ARG A 104 -3.30 -16.49 -18.20
CA ARG A 104 -4.56 -15.80 -18.48
C ARG A 104 -5.02 -15.01 -17.26
N VAL A 105 -5.69 -13.88 -17.49
CA VAL A 105 -6.29 -13.08 -16.40
C VAL A 105 -7.50 -13.85 -15.86
N VAL A 106 -7.38 -14.32 -14.62
CA VAL A 106 -8.43 -15.03 -13.87
C VAL A 106 -9.35 -14.04 -13.16
N ARG A 107 -8.80 -12.89 -12.75
CA ARG A 107 -9.55 -11.79 -12.14
C ARG A 107 -8.99 -10.45 -12.59
N GLY A 108 -9.88 -9.54 -13.00
CA GLY A 108 -9.54 -8.16 -13.29
C GLY A 108 -9.19 -7.35 -12.02
N PRO A 109 -8.59 -6.16 -12.19
CA PRO A 109 -8.36 -5.24 -11.09
C PRO A 109 -9.70 -4.70 -10.57
N GLY A 110 -9.92 -4.77 -9.26
CA GLY A 110 -11.10 -4.25 -8.56
C GLY A 110 -12.27 -5.23 -8.46
N GLU A 111 -12.21 -6.39 -9.11
CA GLU A 111 -13.23 -7.42 -8.99
C GLU A 111 -13.14 -8.16 -7.66
N ASP A 112 -14.28 -8.68 -7.19
CA ASP A 112 -14.32 -9.50 -6.00
C ASP A 112 -13.52 -10.79 -6.17
N TYR A 113 -13.04 -11.33 -5.05
CA TYR A 113 -12.37 -12.62 -5.07
C TYR A 113 -13.35 -13.70 -5.52
N LEU A 114 -12.91 -14.52 -6.48
CA LEU A 114 -13.61 -15.74 -6.84
C LEU A 114 -13.74 -16.64 -5.61
N GLU A 115 -14.88 -17.29 -5.49
CA GLU A 115 -15.04 -18.31 -4.46
C GLU A 115 -14.01 -19.43 -4.65
N PRO A 116 -13.53 -20.07 -3.56
CA PRO A 116 -12.51 -21.11 -3.65
C PRO A 116 -12.83 -22.21 -4.67
N ALA A 117 -14.11 -22.59 -4.78
CA ALA A 117 -14.58 -23.57 -5.75
C ALA A 117 -14.39 -23.08 -7.20
N GLN A 118 -14.82 -21.85 -7.50
CA GLN A 118 -14.69 -21.24 -8.83
C GLN A 118 -13.23 -21.04 -9.23
N PHE A 119 -12.39 -20.58 -8.28
CA PHE A 119 -10.96 -20.42 -8.52
C PHE A 119 -10.27 -21.75 -8.80
N SER A 120 -10.57 -22.78 -8.02
CA SER A 120 -10.02 -24.13 -8.23
C SER A 120 -10.43 -24.73 -9.57
N ALA A 121 -11.69 -24.52 -9.98
CA ALA A 121 -12.20 -24.98 -11.28
C ALA A 121 -11.50 -24.25 -12.44
N ALA A 122 -11.31 -22.93 -12.34
CA ALA A 122 -10.59 -22.15 -13.34
C ALA A 122 -9.12 -22.61 -13.47
N LEU A 123 -8.46 -22.90 -12.34
CA LEU A 123 -7.09 -23.44 -12.31
C LEU A 123 -6.99 -24.84 -12.93
N GLN A 124 -7.93 -25.73 -12.61
CA GLN A 124 -7.96 -27.09 -13.17
C GLN A 124 -8.21 -27.06 -14.68
N ALA A 125 -9.10 -26.20 -15.15
CA ALA A 125 -9.34 -26.00 -16.58
C ALA A 125 -8.08 -25.48 -17.29
N ALA A 126 -7.43 -24.45 -16.73
CA ALA A 126 -6.19 -23.90 -17.28
C ALA A 126 -5.06 -24.94 -17.33
N LYS A 127 -4.91 -25.75 -16.27
CA LYS A 127 -3.94 -26.84 -16.23
C LYS A 127 -4.21 -27.91 -17.29
N ALA A 128 -5.46 -28.38 -17.38
CA ALA A 128 -5.84 -29.41 -18.35
C ALA A 128 -5.67 -28.94 -19.80
N GLU A 129 -5.84 -27.64 -20.06
CA GLU A 129 -5.58 -27.04 -21.38
C GLU A 129 -4.08 -26.88 -21.66
N ALA A 130 -3.27 -26.48 -20.66
CA ALA A 130 -1.82 -26.45 -20.77
C ALA A 130 -1.23 -27.85 -21.07
N ASP A 131 -1.69 -28.87 -20.34
CA ASP A 131 -1.28 -30.27 -20.53
C ASP A 131 -1.66 -30.81 -21.93
N ARG A 132 -2.72 -30.28 -22.57
CA ARG A 132 -3.11 -30.60 -23.95
C ARG A 132 -2.28 -29.87 -25.00
N GLN A 133 -1.72 -28.71 -24.68
CA GLN A 133 -0.87 -27.93 -25.59
C GLN A 133 0.59 -28.39 -25.58
N GLU A 134 1.10 -28.92 -24.46
CA GLU A 134 2.45 -29.51 -24.37
C GLU A 134 2.75 -30.63 -25.40
N PRO A 135 1.85 -31.57 -25.73
CA PRO A 135 2.13 -32.61 -26.72
C PRO A 135 2.24 -32.11 -28.19
N GLN A 136 1.83 -30.87 -28.49
CA GLN A 136 1.92 -30.31 -29.85
C GLN A 136 3.18 -29.45 -30.09
N ARG A 137 4.01 -29.20 -29.06
CA ARG A 137 5.25 -28.40 -29.16
C ARG A 137 6.54 -29.23 -29.16
N ARG A 138 6.46 -30.56 -29.31
CA ARG A 138 7.62 -31.44 -29.51
C ARG A 138 7.75 -31.86 -30.96
#